data_AF-A0A442UPJ3-F1
#
_entry.id   AF-A0A442UPJ3-F1
#
_cell.length_a   1.000
_cell.length_b   1.000
_cell.length_c   1.000
_cell.angle_alpha   90.00
_cell.angle_beta   90.00
_cell.angle_gamma   90.00
#
_symmetry.space_group_name_H-M   'P 1'
#
loop_
_entity.id
_entity.type
_entity.pdbx_description
1 polymer ?
#
loop_
_entity_poly.entity_id
_entity_poly.type
_entity_poly.pdbx_seq_one_letter_code
_entity_poly.pdbx_strand_id
1 'polypeptide(L)' 'MTSHDANLIRDHLTSLKGWISHWQDDLFCKLVPTESSLILAKAHADSALTLLDRMEAEQKETA' A
#
# COMPACT_ATOMS: atom_id res chain seq x y z
N MET A 1 -3.16 7.77 18.29
CA MET A 1 -3.57 7.11 17.03
C MET A 1 -4.61 7.97 16.33
N THR A 2 -4.26 8.68 15.26
CA THR A 2 -5.26 9.50 14.54
C THR A 2 -6.08 8.59 13.60
N SER A 3 -7.40 8.73 13.60
CA SER A 3 -8.28 7.98 12.69
C SER A 3 -7.96 8.26 11.21
N HIS A 4 -7.29 9.37 10.92
CA HIS A 4 -6.90 9.79 9.58
C HIS A 4 -5.80 8.90 9.00
N ASP A 5 -4.72 8.66 9.75
CA ASP A 5 -3.58 7.87 9.25
C ASP A 5 -3.94 6.40 9.04
N ALA A 6 -4.77 5.85 9.94
CA ALA A 6 -5.30 4.50 9.77
C ALA A 6 -6.17 4.36 8.50
N ASN A 7 -6.88 5.43 8.10
CA ASN A 7 -7.64 5.44 6.85
C ASN A 7 -6.71 5.54 5.63
N LEU A 8 -5.68 6.40 5.68
CA LEU A 8 -4.70 6.49 4.59
C LEU A 8 -3.96 5.17 4.37
N ILE A 9 -3.54 4.48 5.44
CA ILE A 9 -2.94 3.14 5.35
C ILE A 9 -3.92 2.18 4.68
N ARG A 10 -5.19 2.18 5.07
CA ARG A 10 -6.22 1.33 4.45
C ARG A 10 -6.37 1.63 2.95
N ASP A 11 -6.33 2.89 2.55
CA ASP A 11 -6.44 3.30 1.16
C ASP A 11 -5.25 2.79 0.35
N HIS A 12 -4.02 2.97 0.84
CA HIS A 12 -2.82 2.43 0.20
C HIS A 12 -2.85 0.90 0.06
N LEU A 13 -3.27 0.19 1.11
CA LEU A 13 -3.41 -1.28 1.07
C LEU A 13 -4.51 -1.72 0.09
N THR A 14 -5.60 -0.96 -0.02
CA THR A 14 -6.69 -1.23 -0.96
C THR A 14 -6.21 -1.07 -2.40
N SER A 15 -5.46 0.00 -2.70
CA SER A 15 -4.85 0.20 -4.03
C SER A 15 -3.86 -0.91 -4.37
N LEU A 16 -3.00 -1.31 -3.42
CA LEU A 16 -2.05 -2.40 -3.61
C LEU A 16 -2.77 -3.73 -3.92
N LYS A 17 -3.83 -4.04 -3.17
CA LYS A 17 -4.67 -5.22 -3.44
C LYS A 17 -5.26 -5.18 -4.85
N GLY A 18 -5.74 -4.01 -5.29
CA GLY A 18 -6.26 -3.82 -6.65
C GLY A 18 -5.22 -4.17 -7.72
N TRP A 19 -3.99 -3.66 -7.59
CA TRP A 19 -2.89 -3.99 -8.50
C TRP A 19 -2.57 -5.49 -8.54
N ILE A 20 -2.51 -6.14 -7.37
CA ILE A 20 -2.26 -7.59 -7.29
C ILE A 20 -3.37 -8.37 -8.00
N SER A 21 -4.63 -8.00 -7.81
CA SER A 21 -5.75 -8.63 -8.50
C SER A 21 -5.65 -8.43 -10.02
N HIS A 22 -5.31 -7.23 -10.49
CA HIS A 22 -5.09 -7.00 -11.92
C HIS A 22 -3.96 -7.88 -12.49
N TRP A 23 -2.86 -8.06 -11.76
CA TRP A 23 -1.77 -8.95 -12.22
C TRP A 23 -2.15 -10.43 -12.21
N GLN A 24 -3.03 -10.86 -11.32
CA GLN A 24 -3.58 -12.22 -11.34
C GLN A 24 -4.45 -12.44 -12.59
N ASP A 25 -5.25 -11.45 -12.97
CA ASP A 25 -6.03 -11.47 -14.21
C ASP A 25 -5.12 -11.41 -15.46
N ASP A 26 -4.07 -10.60 -15.42
CA ASP A 26 -3.05 -10.53 -16.47
C ASP A 26 -2.38 -11.90 -16.68
N LEU A 27 -2.02 -12.59 -15.59
CA LEU A 27 -1.41 -13.91 -15.65
C LEU A 27 -2.34 -14.93 -16.32
N PHE A 28 -3.65 -14.88 -16.02
CA PHE A 28 -4.65 -15.70 -16.70
C PHE A 28 -4.67 -15.45 -18.22
N CYS A 29 -4.45 -14.19 -18.62
CA CYS A 29 -4.35 -13.76 -20.02
C CYS A 29 -2.94 -13.92 -20.63
N LYS A 30 -1.96 -14.47 -19.89
CA LYS A 30 -0.53 -14.53 -20.27
C LYS A 30 0.10 -13.16 -20.54
N LEU A 31 -0.42 -12.12 -19.89
CA LEU A 31 0.15 -10.78 -19.87
C LEU A 31 1.15 -10.66 -18.72
N VAL A 32 2.10 -9.73 -18.86
CA VAL A 32 3.08 -9.41 -17.82
C VAL A 32 2.71 -8.05 -17.23
N PRO A 33 2.78 -7.88 -15.89
CA PRO A 33 2.62 -6.58 -15.25
C PRO A 33 3.47 -5.50 -15.91
N THR A 34 2.88 -4.32 -16.13
CA THR A 34 3.65 -3.19 -16.63
C THR A 34 4.60 -2.69 -15.55
N GLU A 35 5.78 -2.19 -15.96
CA GLU A 35 6.74 -1.59 -15.04
C GLU A 35 6.12 -0.45 -14.21
N SER A 36 5.27 0.38 -14.83
CA SER A 36 4.56 1.45 -14.15
C SER A 36 3.61 0.94 -13.06
N SER A 37 2.87 -0.15 -13.33
CA SER A 37 2.00 -0.76 -12.31
C SER A 37 2.80 -1.30 -11.13
N LEU A 38 3.96 -1.92 -11.38
CA LEU A 38 4.87 -2.41 -10.33
C LEU A 38 5.41 -1.25 -9.48
N ILE A 39 5.84 -0.16 -10.11
CA ILE A 39 6.33 1.04 -9.43
C ILE A 39 5.24 1.65 -8.54
N LEU A 40 4.01 1.76 -9.07
CA LEU A 40 2.89 2.33 -8.31
C LEU A 40 2.51 1.46 -7.11
N ALA A 41 2.40 0.15 -7.31
CA ALA A 41 2.14 -0.79 -6.23
C ALA A 41 3.21 -0.71 -5.12
N LYS A 42 4.49 -0.64 -5.51
CA LYS A 42 5.60 -0.42 -4.56
C LYS A 42 5.43 0.90 -3.80
N ALA A 43 5.12 2.00 -4.49
CA ALA A 43 4.93 3.30 -3.86
C ALA A 43 3.79 3.29 -2.83
N HIS A 44 2.69 2.56 -3.08
CA HIS A 44 1.63 2.38 -2.09
C HIS A 44 2.11 1.59 -0.87
N ALA A 45 2.89 0.52 -1.06
CA ALA A 45 3.45 -0.25 0.05
C ALA A 45 4.41 0.60 0.90
N ASP A 46 5.35 1.32 0.27
CA ASP A 46 6.33 2.17 0.93
C ASP A 46 5.62 3.30 1.72
N SER A 47 4.57 3.89 1.15
CA SER A 47 3.77 4.94 1.80
C SER A 47 3.02 4.41 3.03
N ALA A 48 2.40 3.23 2.92
CA ALA A 48 1.69 2.61 4.03
C ALA A 48 2.62 2.27 5.20
N LEU A 49 3.82 1.74 4.91
CA LEU A 49 4.85 1.45 5.91
C LEU A 49 5.35 2.73 6.58
N THR A 50 5.63 3.78 5.80
CA THR A 50 6.07 5.08 6.34
C THR A 50 5.03 5.67 7.31
N LEU A 51 3.74 5.58 6.98
CA LEU A 51 2.66 6.03 7.86
C LEU A 51 2.58 5.18 9.14
N LEU A 52 2.76 3.87 9.03
CA LEU A 52 2.77 2.97 10.18
C LEU A 52 3.94 3.29 11.12
N ASP A 53 5.15 3.46 10.58
CA ASP A 53 6.35 3.83 11.34
C ASP A 53 6.13 5.14 12.11
N ARG A 54 5.52 6.15 11.46
CA ARG A 54 5.15 7.40 12.11
C ARG A 54 4.16 7.18 13.26
N MET A 55 3.12 6.37 13.03
CA MET A 55 2.12 6.06 14.06
C MET A 55 2.72 5.30 15.25
N GLU A 56 3.71 4.44 15.03
CA GLU A 56 4.44 3.74 16.09
C GLU A 56 5.36 4.67 16.87
N ALA A 57 6.01 5.62 16.20
CA ALA A 57 6.84 6.65 16.84
C ALA A 57 5.99 7.56 17.75
N GLU A 58 4.87 8.09 17.23
CA GLU A 58 3.94 8.93 18.01
C GLU A 58 3.37 8.20 19.23
N GLN A 59 3.10 6.89 19.13
CA GLN A 59 2.64 6.08 20.26
C GLN A 59 3.72 5.93 21.34
N LYS A 60 4.99 5.78 20.96
CA LYS A 60 6.11 5.70 21.93
C LYS A 60 6.35 7.02 22.64
N GLU A 61 6.13 8.15 21.96
CA GLU A 61 6.27 9.48 22.57
C GLU A 61 5.13 9.84 23.53
N THR A 62 3.99 9.14 23.44
CA THR A 62 2.81 9.38 24.27
C THR A 62 2.60 8.35 25.38
N ALA A 63 3.49 7.35 25.49
CA ALA A 63 3.50 6.31 26.53
C ALA A 63 4.48 6.65 27.66
#